data_AF-A0A0S2LVA4-F1
#
_entry.id   AF-A0A0S2LVA4-F1
#
_cell.length_a   1.000
_cell.length_b   1.000
_cell.length_c   1.000
_cell.angle_alpha   90.00
_cell.angle_beta   90.00
_cell.angle_gamma   90.00
#
_symmetry.space_group_name_H-M   'P 1'
#
loop_
_entity.id
_entity.type
_entity.pdbx_description
1 polymer ?
#
loop_
_entity_poly.entity_id
_entity_poly.type
_entity_poly.pdbx_seq_one_letter_code
_entity_poly.pdbx_strand_id
1 'polypeptide(L)' 'MTKNITLRVSGIVLIGLFLVWQVVRTSDFYREWAGNNDFLGLLGVVLGWALLASGIGIIVKAVASKNESPKESGE' A
#
# COMPACT_ATOMS: atom_id res chain seq x y z
N MET A 1 -17.81 14.29 -0.52
CA MET A 1 -17.91 12.83 -0.82
C MET A 1 -16.70 12.28 -1.60
N THR A 2 -16.20 12.99 -2.62
CA THR A 2 -15.15 12.51 -3.56
C THR A 2 -13.81 12.17 -2.90
N LYS A 3 -13.34 12.97 -1.93
CA LYS A 3 -12.03 12.79 -1.27
C LYS A 3 -11.88 11.44 -0.55
N ASN A 4 -12.96 10.91 0.04
CA ASN A 4 -12.93 9.64 0.76
C ASN A 4 -12.88 8.43 -0.19
N ILE A 5 -13.43 8.57 -1.40
CA ILE A 5 -13.34 7.55 -2.45
C ILE A 5 -11.93 7.54 -3.04
N THR A 6 -11.38 8.72 -3.34
CA THR A 6 -10.00 8.87 -3.86
C THR A 6 -8.95 8.30 -2.88
N LEU A 7 -9.10 8.53 -1.57
CA LEU A 7 -8.22 7.97 -0.55
C LEU A 7 -8.26 6.43 -0.50
N ARG A 8 -9.45 5.84 -0.59
CA ARG A 8 -9.62 4.37 -0.58
C ARG A 8 -9.05 3.73 -1.83
N VAL A 9 -9.29 4.33 -3.00
CA VAL A 9 -8.73 3.86 -4.28
C VAL A 9 -7.20 3.90 -4.24
N SER A 10 -6.61 4.96 -3.68
CA SER A 10 -5.16 5.06 -3.51
C SER A 10 -4.58 3.92 -2.65
N GLY A 11 -5.21 3.61 -1.51
CA GLY A 11 -4.78 2.49 -0.66
C GLY A 11 -4.85 1.14 -1.37
N ILE A 12 -5.90 0.88 -2.13
CA ILE A 12 -6.06 -0.37 -2.91
C ILE A 12 -5.00 -0.48 -4.01
N VAL A 13 -4.72 0.62 -4.72
CA VAL A 13 -3.68 0.64 -5.76
C VAL A 13 -2.30 0.32 -5.18
N LEU A 14 -1.96 0.87 -4.00
CA LEU A 14 -0.69 0.57 -3.32
C LEU A 14 -0.56 -0.90 -2.94
N ILE A 15 -1.63 -1.52 -2.45
CA ILE A 15 -1.66 -2.96 -2.14
C ILE A 15 -1.54 -3.79 -3.42
N GLY A 16 -2.24 -3.40 -4.50
CA GLY A 16 -2.14 -4.07 -5.79
C GLY A 16 -0.71 -4.03 -6.35
N LEU A 17 -0.06 -2.86 -6.30
CA LEU A 17 1.34 -2.70 -6.70
C LEU A 17 2.28 -3.57 -5.85
N PHE A 18 2.04 -3.68 -4.55
CA PHE A 18 2.81 -4.59 -3.69
C PHE A 18 2.64 -6.05 -4.09
N LEU A 19 1.43 -6.50 -4.40
CA LEU A 19 1.18 -7.88 -4.82
C LEU A 19 1.84 -8.19 -6.17
N VAL A 20 1.74 -7.28 -7.14
CA VAL A 20 2.46 -7.39 -8.43
C VAL A 20 3.97 -7.44 -8.19
N TRP A 21 4.48 -6.60 -7.29
CA TRP A 21 5.89 -6.61 -6.90
C TRP A 21 6.33 -7.95 -6.31
N GLN A 22 5.52 -8.61 -5.49
CA GLN A 22 5.85 -9.94 -4.96
C GLN A 22 6.01 -10.97 -6.08
N VAL A 23 5.15 -10.93 -7.09
CA VAL A 23 5.27 -11.83 -8.26
C VAL A 23 6.57 -11.54 -9.01
N VAL A 24 6.85 -10.27 -9.30
CA VAL A 24 8.09 -9.87 -10.00
C VAL A 24 9.33 -10.25 -9.20
N ARG A 25 9.31 -10.08 -7.87
CA ARG A 25 10.40 -10.46 -6.97
C ARG A 25 10.75 -11.95 -7.02
N THR A 26 9.74 -12.80 -7.27
CA THR A 26 9.97 -14.25 -7.38
C THR A 26 10.52 -14.68 -8.73
N SER A 27 10.53 -13.79 -9.73
CA SER A 27 11.08 -14.11 -11.05
C SER A 27 12.60 -14.32 -11.00
N ASP A 28 13.09 -15.19 -11.87
CA ASP A 28 14.52 -15.45 -12.03
C ASP A 28 15.28 -14.18 -12.43
N PHE A 29 14.67 -13.32 -13.25
CA PHE A 29 15.21 -12.02 -13.62
C PHE A 29 15.50 -11.15 -12.39
N TYR A 30 14.55 -11.02 -11.47
CA TYR A 30 14.75 -10.22 -10.27
C TYR A 30 15.81 -10.83 -9.35
N ARG A 31 15.83 -12.16 -9.21
CA ARG A 31 16.84 -12.86 -8.40
C ARG A 31 18.25 -12.64 -8.93
N GLU A 32 18.43 -12.73 -10.24
CA GLU A 32 19.72 -12.51 -10.90
C GLU A 32 20.16 -11.04 -10.81
N TRP A 33 19.25 -10.11 -11.08
CA TRP A 33 19.52 -8.68 -10.94
C TRP A 33 19.84 -8.26 -9.51
N ALA A 34 19.06 -8.75 -8.53
CA ALA A 34 19.25 -8.45 -7.12
C ALA A 34 20.52 -9.11 -6.57
N GLY A 35 20.86 -10.32 -7.00
CA GLY A 35 22.11 -10.98 -6.63
C GLY A 35 23.36 -10.28 -7.19
N ASN A 36 23.22 -9.53 -8.28
CA ASN A 36 24.30 -8.69 -8.81
C ASN A 36 24.41 -7.33 -8.09
N ASN A 37 23.39 -6.93 -7.32
CA ASN A 37 23.31 -5.66 -6.60
C ASN A 37 22.56 -5.82 -5.26
N ASP A 38 23.19 -6.46 -4.28
CA ASP A 38 22.57 -6.82 -2.99
C ASP A 38 21.88 -5.62 -2.30
N PHE A 39 22.48 -4.43 -2.37
CA PHE A 39 21.91 -3.21 -1.80
C PHE A 39 20.59 -2.81 -2.46
N LEU A 40 20.50 -2.91 -3.79
CA LEU A 40 19.29 -2.59 -4.55
C LEU A 40 18.20 -3.66 -4.34
N GLY A 41 18.60 -4.92 -4.21
CA GLY A 41 17.70 -6.01 -3.82
C GLY A 41 17.06 -5.75 -2.47
N LEU A 42 17.87 -5.42 -1.46
CA LEU A 42 17.39 -5.11 -0.12
C LEU A 42 16.49 -3.87 -0.10
N LEU A 43 16.87 -2.80 -0.80
CA LEU A 43 16.03 -1.61 -0.97
C LEU A 43 14.68 -1.92 -1.61
N GLY A 44 14.65 -2.75 -2.65
CA GLY A 44 13.40 -3.16 -3.30
C GLY A 44 12.46 -3.91 -2.36
N VAL A 45 13.01 -4.74 -1.47
CA VAL A 45 12.22 -5.43 -0.44
C VAL A 45 11.67 -4.44 0.58
N VAL A 46 12.51 -3.53 1.10
CA VAL A 46 12.11 -2.52 2.08
C VAL A 46 11.03 -1.61 1.51
N LEU A 47 11.19 -1.13 0.28
CA LEU A 47 10.22 -0.30 -0.42
C LEU A 47 8.88 -1.04 -0.63
N GLY A 48 8.91 -2.32 -0.97
CA GLY A 48 7.71 -3.15 -1.06
C GLY A 48 6.92 -3.17 0.25
N TRP A 49 7.59 -3.45 1.38
CA TRP A 49 6.93 -3.44 2.69
C TRP A 49 6.41 -2.06 3.10
N ALA A 50 7.14 -0.99 2.77
CA ALA A 50 6.70 0.39 3.02
C ALA A 50 5.42 0.73 2.24
N LEU A 51 5.31 0.29 0.98
CA LEU A 51 4.10 0.46 0.17
C LEU A 51 2.89 -0.27 0.78
N LEU A 52 3.09 -1.51 1.24
CA LEU A 52 2.04 -2.29 1.90
C LEU A 52 1.56 -1.58 3.19
N ALA A 53 2.50 -1.20 4.06
CA ALA A 53 2.19 -0.51 5.32
C ALA A 53 1.44 0.81 5.07
N SER A 54 1.87 1.58 4.06
CA SER A 54 1.22 2.83 3.66
C SER A 54 -0.20 2.60 3.12
N GLY A 55 -0.38 1.59 2.26
CA GLY A 55 -1.68 1.22 1.72
C GLY A 55 -2.67 0.81 2.81
N ILE A 56 -2.23 -0.06 3.73
CA ILE A 56 -3.04 -0.48 4.89
C ILE A 56 -3.37 0.73 5.77
N GLY A 57 -2.38 1.58 6.10
CA GLY A 57 -2.60 2.75 6.95
C GLY A 57 -3.63 3.73 6.38
N ILE A 58 -3.60 3.96 5.06
CA ILE A 58 -4.60 4.79 4.36
C ILE A 58 -6.00 4.17 4.45
N ILE A 59 -6.12 2.86 4.27
CA ILE A 59 -7.41 2.16 4.38
C ILE A 59 -7.95 2.22 5.80
N VAL A 60 -7.12 1.91 6.81
CA VAL A 60 -7.50 1.98 8.23
C VAL A 60 -7.97 3.38 8.59
N LYS A 61 -7.22 4.42 8.21
CA LYS A 61 -7.62 5.82 8.45
C LYS A 61 -8.95 6.16 7.77
N ALA A 62 -9.15 5.72 6.52
CA ALA A 62 -10.39 5.97 5.78
C ALA A 62 -11.61 5.16 6.29
N VAL A 63 -11.38 4.07 7.03
CA VAL A 63 -12.42 3.30 7.72
C VAL A 63 -12.73 3.93 9.07
N ALA A 64 -11.71 4.27 9.87
CA ALA A 64 -11.88 4.94 11.16
C ALA A 64 -12.62 6.29 11.01
N SER A 65 -12.24 7.10 10.00
CA SER A 65 -12.91 8.38 9.73
C SER A 65 -14.38 8.24 9.31
N LYS A 66 -14.84 7.05 8.91
CA LYS A 66 -16.26 6.78 8.63
C LYS A 66 -17.05 6.48 9.90
N ASN A 67 -16.39 5.95 10.93
CA ASN A 67 -17.02 5.62 12.21
C ASN A 67 -17.15 6.84 13.13
N GLU A 68 -16.41 7.92 12.86
CA GLU A 68 -16.46 9.18 13.62
C GLU A 68 -17.45 10.21 13.04
N SER A 69 -18.26 9.88 12.02
CA SER A 69 -19.31 10.81 11.58
C SER A 69 -20.28 11.08 12.75
N PRO A 70 -20.39 12.34 13.21
CA PRO A 70 -21.03 12.66 14.47
C PRO A 70 -22.53 12.38 14.41
N LYS A 71 -23.07 11.89 15.53
CA LYS A 71 -24.50 11.84 15.80
C LYS A 71 -25.08 13.22 15.47
N GLU A 72 -26.07 13.25 14.58
CA GLU A 72 -26.92 14.43 14.38
C GLU A 72 -27.37 14.92 15.75
N SER A 73 -26.98 16.15 16.10
CA SER A 73 -27.70 16.93 17.08
C SER A 73 -29.03 17.32 16.45
N GLY A 74 -30.03 16.46 16.61
CA GLY A 74 -31.43 16.84 16.45
C GLY A 74 -31.82 17.69 17.65
N GLU A 75 -32.11 18.95 17.36
CA GLU A 75 -32.83 19.90 18.22
C GLU A 75 -34.18 19.35 18.70
#